data_AF-A0A2V5T307-F1
#
_entry.id   AF-A0A2V5T307-F1
#
_cell.length_a   1.000
_cell.length_b   1.000
_cell.length_c   1.000
_cell.angle_alpha   90.00
_cell.angle_beta   90.00
_cell.angle_gamma   90.00
#
_symmetry.space_group_name_H-M   'P 1'
#
loop_
_entity.id
_entity.type
_entity.pdbx_description
1 polymer ?
#
loop_
_entity_poly.entity_id
_entity_poly.type
_entity_poly.pdbx_seq_one_letter_code
_entity_poly.pdbx_strand_id
1 'polypeptide(L)'
;MNVDRARAAILAAVPRSFERTAAAYIADRCFAPGDILSLDRQPFTVDREIHFGFIDLEAGRNWGHACKCVLCNCADDGIEIRPLSFPPELGGDRRLVVIVVGDDVPDWAILNG
;
A
#
# COMPACT_ATOMS: atom_id res chain seq x y z
N MET A 1 -7.37 13.46 -6.71
CA MET A 1 -7.81 12.52 -5.66
C MET A 1 -7.49 13.05 -4.28
N ASN A 2 -8.45 12.99 -3.36
CA ASN A 2 -8.21 13.27 -1.94
C ASN A 2 -7.95 11.97 -1.17
N VAL A 3 -7.52 12.08 0.09
CA VAL A 3 -7.15 10.94 0.92
C VAL A 3 -8.30 9.95 1.14
N ASP A 4 -9.54 10.42 1.26
CA ASP A 4 -10.71 9.55 1.46
C ASP A 4 -11.01 8.69 0.23
N ARG A 5 -10.90 9.27 -0.98
CA ARG A 5 -11.04 8.53 -2.23
C ARG A 5 -9.90 7.54 -2.42
N ALA A 6 -8.66 7.93 -2.09
CA ALA A 6 -7.52 7.03 -2.14
C ALA A 6 -7.71 5.85 -1.18
N ARG A 7 -8.16 6.12 0.05
CA ARG A 7 -8.50 5.07 1.03
C ARG A 7 -9.56 4.11 0.48
N ALA A 8 -10.65 4.64 -0.10
CA ALA A 8 -11.69 3.81 -0.70
C ALA A 8 -11.17 2.96 -1.87
N ALA A 9 -10.30 3.51 -2.73
CA ALA A 9 -9.67 2.78 -3.82
C ALA A 9 -8.76 1.65 -3.33
N ILE A 10 -7.97 1.90 -2.28
CA ILE A 10 -7.10 0.88 -1.66
C ILE A 10 -7.94 -0.25 -1.05
N LEU A 11 -9.01 0.08 -0.32
CA LEU A 11 -9.92 -0.92 0.23
C LEU A 11 -10.60 -1.75 -0.86
N ALA A 12 -11.07 -1.10 -1.93
CA ALA A 12 -11.68 -1.78 -3.08
C ALA A 12 -10.70 -2.67 -3.84
N ALA A 13 -9.39 -2.42 -3.73
CA ALA A 13 -8.36 -3.26 -4.34
C ALA A 13 -8.11 -4.55 -3.54
N VAL A 14 -8.62 -4.72 -2.31
CA VAL A 14 -8.52 -5.99 -1.58
C VAL A 14 -9.44 -7.03 -2.23
N PRO A 15 -8.92 -8.14 -2.80
CA PRO A 15 -9.78 -9.16 -3.38
C PRO A 15 -10.56 -9.88 -2.28
N ARG A 16 -11.82 -10.22 -2.55
CA ARG A 16 -12.71 -10.89 -1.61
C ARG A 16 -12.13 -12.17 -1.00
N SER A 17 -11.35 -12.92 -1.77
CA SER A 17 -10.68 -14.16 -1.30
C SER A 17 -9.64 -13.94 -0.21
N PHE A 18 -9.18 -12.70 -0.02
CA PHE A 18 -8.15 -12.32 0.95
C PHE A 18 -8.68 -11.40 2.05
N GLU A 19 -9.98 -11.08 2.10
CA GLU A 19 -10.57 -10.14 3.09
C GLU A 19 -10.21 -10.47 4.54
N ARG A 20 -10.11 -11.77 4.87
CA ARG A 20 -9.78 -12.22 6.22
C ARG A 20 -8.28 -12.20 6.53
N THR A 21 -7.43 -12.31 5.51
CA THR A 21 -5.97 -12.45 5.68
C THR A 21 -5.20 -11.20 5.27
N ALA A 22 -5.88 -10.20 4.73
CA ALA A 22 -5.24 -9.00 4.23
C ALA A 22 -5.09 -7.93 5.30
N ALA A 23 -3.99 -7.18 5.23
CA ALA A 23 -3.82 -5.90 5.89
C ALA A 23 -3.56 -4.84 4.83
N ALA A 24 -4.33 -3.76 4.86
CA ALA A 24 -4.20 -2.65 3.91
C ALA A 24 -3.75 -1.39 4.65
N TYR A 25 -2.89 -0.64 3.99
CA TYR A 25 -2.20 0.51 4.52
C TYR A 25 -2.23 1.65 3.51
N ILE A 26 -2.16 2.88 4.01
CA ILE A 26 -1.95 4.10 3.22
C ILE A 26 -0.73 4.83 3.76
N ALA A 27 0.07 5.45 2.89
CA ALA A 27 1.10 6.37 3.34
C ALA A 27 0.47 7.58 4.05
N ASP A 28 1.08 8.02 5.14
CA ASP A 28 0.62 9.14 5.97
C ASP A 28 0.56 10.47 5.23
N ARG A 29 1.35 10.62 4.16
CA ARG A 29 1.38 11.79 3.28
C ARG A 29 1.60 11.39 1.83
N CYS A 30 1.21 12.27 0.91
CA CYS A 30 1.43 12.09 -0.52
C CYS A 30 2.92 12.04 -0.87
N PHE A 31 3.20 11.41 -2.00
CA PHE A 31 4.46 11.55 -2.70
C PHE A 31 4.33 12.63 -3.75
N ALA A 32 5.34 13.49 -3.86
CA ALA A 32 5.50 14.49 -4.89
C ALA A 32 6.32 13.93 -6.06
N PRO A 33 6.25 14.55 -7.25
CA PRO A 33 7.15 14.23 -8.35
C PRO A 33 8.63 14.31 -7.92
N GLY A 34 9.41 13.28 -8.24
CA GLY A 34 10.82 13.16 -7.87
C GLY A 34 11.08 12.46 -6.54
N ASP A 35 10.05 12.23 -5.70
CA ASP A 35 10.20 11.35 -4.55
C ASP A 35 10.55 9.92 -5.01
N ILE A 36 11.33 9.22 -4.18
CA ILE A 36 11.75 7.84 -4.44
C ILE A 36 11.23 6.95 -3.31
N LEU A 37 10.57 5.86 -3.69
CA LEU A 37 10.27 4.73 -2.82
C LEU A 37 10.87 3.45 -3.41
N SER A 38 10.99 2.41 -2.60
CA SER A 38 11.42 1.08 -3.03
C SER A 38 10.19 0.20 -3.26
N LEU A 39 10.02 -0.29 -4.48
CA LEU A 39 9.03 -1.30 -4.85
C LEU A 39 9.78 -2.57 -5.27
N ASP A 40 9.50 -3.71 -4.62
CA ASP A 40 10.24 -4.95 -4.85
C ASP A 40 11.77 -4.81 -4.76
N ARG A 41 12.21 -4.01 -3.78
CA ARG A 41 13.63 -3.69 -3.56
C ARG A 41 14.28 -2.95 -4.73
N GLN A 42 13.49 -2.41 -5.64
CA GLN A 42 13.94 -1.56 -6.74
C GLN A 42 13.49 -0.12 -6.53
N PRO A 43 14.34 0.87 -6.82
CA PRO A 43 13.95 2.27 -6.74
C PRO A 43 12.84 2.56 -7.76
N PHE A 44 11.79 3.22 -7.29
CA PHE A 44 10.69 3.74 -8.08
C PHE A 44 10.61 5.24 -7.85
N THR A 45 10.91 6.01 -8.89
CA THR A 45 10.77 7.46 -8.88
C THR A 45 9.35 7.83 -9.26
N VAL A 46 8.70 8.60 -8.41
CA VAL A 46 7.36 9.10 -8.60
C VAL A 46 7.38 10.22 -9.65
N ASP A 47 6.53 10.14 -10.68
CA ASP A 47 6.46 11.11 -11.79
C ASP A 47 5.34 12.15 -11.60
N ARG A 48 4.46 11.96 -10.62
CA ARG A 48 3.26 12.77 -10.38
C ARG A 48 2.90 12.76 -8.89
N GLU A 49 2.12 13.71 -8.42
CA GLU A 49 1.65 13.64 -7.03
C GLU A 49 0.70 12.45 -6.83
N ILE A 50 1.01 11.57 -5.86
CA ILE A 50 0.22 10.35 -5.59
C ILE A 50 -0.06 10.15 -4.11
N HIS A 51 -1.24 9.58 -3.81
CA HIS A 51 -1.45 8.79 -2.61
C HIS A 51 -0.97 7.36 -2.86
N PHE A 52 -0.25 6.79 -1.90
CA PHE A 52 0.30 5.45 -2.00
C PHE A 52 -0.40 4.51 -1.02
N GLY A 53 -0.86 3.36 -1.51
CA GLY A 53 -1.37 2.27 -0.70
C GLY A 53 -0.52 1.01 -0.84
N PHE A 54 -0.42 0.26 0.26
CA PHE A 54 0.17 -1.07 0.28
C PHE A 54 -0.86 -2.06 0.82
N ILE A 55 -0.92 -3.24 0.20
CA ILE A 55 -1.81 -4.33 0.61
C ILE A 55 -0.96 -5.58 0.74
N ASP A 56 -0.83 -6.05 1.97
CA ASP A 56 -0.38 -7.40 2.24
C ASP A 56 -1.61 -8.31 2.18
N LEU A 57 -1.70 -9.24 1.21
CA LEU A 57 -2.90 -10.08 1.04
C LEU A 57 -2.90 -11.29 1.97
N GLU A 58 -1.75 -11.64 2.52
CA GLU A 58 -1.56 -12.84 3.33
C GLU A 58 -0.72 -12.49 4.56
N ALA A 59 -1.12 -11.43 5.26
CA ALA A 59 -0.39 -10.89 6.39
C ALA A 59 -0.23 -11.97 7.47
N GLY A 60 0.99 -12.14 7.96
CA GLY A 60 1.37 -13.21 8.88
C GLY A 60 1.92 -14.47 8.19
N ARG A 61 1.98 -14.49 6.84
CA ARG A 61 2.83 -15.44 6.12
C ARG A 61 4.24 -14.92 5.97
N ASN A 62 5.19 -15.85 5.95
CA ASN A 62 6.58 -15.57 5.65
C ASN A 62 6.84 -15.59 4.13
N TRP A 63 7.93 -14.92 3.71
CA TRP A 63 8.58 -14.90 2.39
C TRP A 63 7.71 -15.19 1.15
N GLY A 64 7.59 -14.19 0.27
CA GLY A 64 7.09 -14.36 -1.10
C GLY A 64 5.57 -14.51 -1.21
N HIS A 65 4.84 -14.06 -0.20
CA HIS A 65 3.39 -14.04 -0.19
C HIS A 65 2.84 -12.89 -1.05
N ALA A 66 1.60 -13.03 -1.48
CA ALA A 66 1.01 -12.09 -2.41
C ALA A 66 0.84 -10.71 -1.74
N CYS A 67 1.45 -9.68 -2.32
CA CYS A 67 1.17 -8.31 -1.94
C CYS A 67 1.02 -7.43 -3.18
N LYS A 68 0.57 -6.20 -2.99
CA LYS A 68 0.43 -5.22 -4.08
C LYS A 68 0.47 -3.81 -3.55
N CYS A 69 0.77 -2.87 -4.43
CA CYS A 69 0.58 -1.45 -4.17
C CYS A 69 -0.53 -0.87 -5.05
N VAL A 70 -1.07 0.26 -4.57
CA VAL A 70 -2.07 1.07 -5.25
C VAL A 70 -1.53 2.49 -5.33
N LEU A 71 -1.30 2.98 -6.54
CA LEU A 71 -0.87 4.35 -6.81
C LEU A 71 -2.09 5.15 -7.25
N CYS A 72 -2.49 6.12 -6.44
CA CYS A 72 -3.68 6.95 -6.67
C CYS A 72 -3.24 8.35 -7.08
N ASN A 73 -3.42 8.71 -8.35
CA ASN A 73 -3.01 10.00 -8.89
C ASN A 73 -3.87 11.14 -8.34
N CYS A 74 -3.23 12.16 -7.79
CA CYS A 74 -3.90 13.32 -7.24
C CYS A 74 -4.53 14.22 -8.32
N ALA A 75 -4.00 14.24 -9.55
CA ALA A 75 -4.45 15.17 -10.58
C ALA A 75 -5.68 14.70 -11.37
N ASP A 76 -5.75 13.42 -11.74
CA ASP A 76 -6.77 12.89 -12.69
C ASP A 76 -7.62 11.75 -12.12
N ASP A 77 -7.49 11.47 -10.82
CA ASP A 77 -8.14 10.33 -10.14
C ASP A 77 -7.77 8.95 -10.72
N GLY A 78 -6.69 8.86 -11.51
CA GLY A 78 -6.16 7.61 -12.05
C GLY A 78 -5.67 6.67 -10.95
N ILE A 79 -5.98 5.38 -11.09
CA ILE A 79 -5.59 4.33 -10.15
C ILE A 79 -4.74 3.31 -10.91
N GLU A 80 -3.55 3.06 -10.40
CA GLU A 80 -2.68 1.98 -10.86
C GLU A 80 -2.48 0.97 -9.74
N ILE A 81 -2.65 -0.32 -10.05
CA ILE A 81 -2.44 -1.42 -9.11
C ILE A 81 -1.32 -2.29 -9.64
N ARG A 82 -0.30 -2.52 -8.82
CA ARG A 82 0.86 -3.35 -9.19
C ARG A 82 1.07 -4.48 -8.21
N PRO A 83 1.30 -5.71 -8.68
CA PRO A 83 1.73 -6.79 -7.79
C PRO A 83 3.09 -6.43 -7.18
N LEU A 84 3.31 -6.90 -5.95
CA LEU A 84 4.58 -6.85 -5.25
C LEU A 84 4.87 -8.23 -4.65
N SER A 85 6.14 -8.50 -4.41
CA SER A 85 6.67 -9.66 -3.68
C SER A 85 7.25 -9.27 -2.31
N PHE A 86 7.52 -7.98 -2.08
CA PHE A 86 8.07 -7.47 -0.83
C PHE A 86 7.35 -6.20 -0.35
N PRO A 87 7.32 -5.95 0.97
CA PRO A 87 6.88 -4.67 1.51
C PRO A 87 7.69 -3.50 0.92
N PRO A 88 7.06 -2.35 0.67
CA PRO A 88 7.74 -1.18 0.13
C PRO A 88 8.56 -0.46 1.22
N GLU A 89 9.61 0.24 0.80
CA GLU A 89 10.32 1.21 1.64
C GLU A 89 9.96 2.62 1.17
N LEU A 90 9.33 3.43 2.04
CA LEU A 90 8.74 4.71 1.61
C LEU A 90 9.76 5.87 1.45
N GLY A 91 10.99 5.68 1.91
CA GLY A 91 12.00 6.75 1.97
C GLY A 91 11.64 7.88 2.94
N GLY A 92 12.67 8.60 3.43
CA GLY A 92 12.51 9.69 4.39
C GLY A 92 11.84 9.24 5.70
N ASP A 93 11.02 10.11 6.29
CA ASP A 93 10.26 9.88 7.52
C ASP A 93 8.81 9.41 7.30
N ARG A 94 8.46 8.99 6.06
CA ARG A 94 7.09 8.54 5.71
C ARG A 94 6.74 7.23 6.42
N ARG A 95 5.45 7.05 6.73
CA ARG A 95 4.95 5.86 7.42
C ARG A 95 3.74 5.26 6.72
N LEU A 96 3.62 3.94 6.81
CA LEU A 96 2.39 3.24 6.47
C LEU A 96 1.44 3.29 7.67
N VAL A 97 0.25 3.83 7.46
CA VAL A 97 -0.86 3.86 8.41
C VAL A 97 -1.84 2.75 8.03
N VAL A 98 -2.15 1.88 8.98
CA VAL A 98 -3.12 0.80 8.78
C VAL A 98 -4.53 1.38 8.58
N ILE A 99 -5.25 0.88 7.58
CA ILE A 99 -6.63 1.31 7.27
C ILE A 99 -7.67 0.19 7.39
N VAL A 100 -7.24 -1.06 7.27
CA VAL A 100 -8.04 -2.26 7.55
C VAL A 100 -7.11 -3.45 7.84
N VAL A 101 -7.58 -4.34 8.72
CA VAL A 101 -6.93 -5.60 9.08
C VAL A 101 -8.01 -6.68 9.03
N GLY A 102 -7.75 -7.76 8.31
CA GLY A 102 -8.64 -8.92 8.27
C GLY A 102 -8.59 -9.72 9.57
N ASP A 103 -9.69 -10.41 9.88
CA ASP A 103 -9.90 -11.14 11.16
C ASP A 103 -8.82 -12.19 11.48
N ASP A 104 -8.15 -12.74 10.46
CA ASP A 104 -7.16 -13.82 10.61
C ASP A 104 -5.71 -13.29 10.61
N VAL A 105 -5.51 -11.96 10.56
CA VAL A 105 -4.18 -11.34 10.60
C VAL A 105 -3.70 -11.26 12.06
N PRO A 106 -2.55 -11.85 12.40
CA PRO A 106 -2.02 -11.76 13.75
C PRO A 106 -1.40 -10.38 14.02
N ASP A 107 -1.50 -9.89 15.26
CA ASP A 107 -1.01 -8.56 15.66
C ASP A 107 0.46 -8.31 15.29
N TRP A 108 1.31 -9.35 15.45
CA TRP A 108 2.75 -9.25 15.16
C TRP A 108 3.04 -9.03 13.65
N ALA A 109 2.08 -9.27 12.77
CA ALA A 109 2.21 -9.10 11.33
C ALA A 109 1.77 -7.71 10.83
N ILE A 110 1.22 -6.87 11.71
CA ILE A 110 0.80 -5.52 11.35
C ILE A 110 2.04 -4.62 11.26
N LEU A 111 2.25 -3.98 10.10
CA LEU A 111 3.36 -3.07 9.92
C LEU A 111 3.15 -1.82 10.79
N ASN A 112 4.15 -1.48 11.61
CA ASN A 112 4.15 -0.37 12.55
C ASN A 112 3.16 -0.48 13.73
N GLY A 113 2.81 -1.72 14.13
CA GLY A 113 2.16 -2.02 15.41
C GLY A 113 3.08 -1.80 16.62
#